data_AF-A0A0K2UQV0-F1
#
_entry.id   AF-A0A0K2UQV0-F1
#
_cell.length_a   1.000
_cell.length_b   1.000
_cell.length_c   1.000
_cell.angle_alpha   90.00
_cell.angle_beta   90.00
_cell.angle_gamma   90.00
#
_symmetry.space_group_name_H-M   'P 1'
#
loop_
_entity.id
_entity.type
_entity.pdbx_description
1 polymer ?
#
loop_
_entity_poly.entity_id
_entity_poly.type
_entity_poly.pdbx_seq_one_letter_code
_entity_poly.pdbx_strand_id
1 'polypeptide(L)'
;HDLKELSSGNEKLVQDIFDTCGELTRAIRECPVPVIAAIDGVAAAAGCQLVAACDIAVATKKSSFSTPGASVGIFCSSPGVPLIRNANLKTSAYMLLTGKPINATQALQSGLISRLTEDTKALERELDEICKAIIDKPKGVIAMGKKFMYEQLEMRSYHEALVRAGDVMVQNLKYKDTKEGMEAFLKKKKPNWTHTHDKD
;
A
#
# COMPACT_ATOMS: atom_id res chain seq x y z
N HIS A 1 16.57 8.25 4.87
CA HIS A 1 17.99 8.06 5.18
C HIS A 1 18.82 8.26 3.92
N ASP A 2 20.00 8.85 4.06
CA ASP A 2 21.05 8.87 3.03
C ASP A 2 22.26 8.05 3.51
N LEU A 3 23.05 7.54 2.57
CA LEU A 3 24.25 6.74 2.82
C LEU A 3 25.25 7.46 3.75
N LYS A 4 25.28 8.79 3.73
CA LYS A 4 26.12 9.60 4.64
C LYS A 4 25.72 9.46 6.11
N GLU A 5 24.43 9.32 6.39
CA GLU A 5 23.94 9.14 7.76
C GLU A 5 24.29 7.73 8.26
N LEU A 6 24.19 6.75 7.35
CA LEU A 6 24.49 5.34 7.63
C LEU A 6 25.99 5.08 7.84
N SER A 7 26.87 5.91 7.27
CA SER A 7 28.32 5.81 7.47
C SER A 7 28.86 6.59 8.67
N SER A 8 27.98 7.15 9.51
CA SER A 8 28.36 7.99 10.67
C SER A 8 29.10 7.23 11.78
N GLY A 9 29.05 5.89 11.79
CA GLY A 9 29.62 5.05 12.86
C GLY A 9 28.83 5.09 14.17
N ASN A 10 27.73 5.83 14.23
CA ASN A 10 26.83 5.88 15.39
C ASN A 10 25.72 4.83 15.22
N GLU A 11 25.95 3.64 15.77
CA GLU A 11 25.01 2.52 15.66
C GLU A 11 23.60 2.85 16.17
N LYS A 12 23.48 3.63 17.25
CA LYS A 12 22.19 4.02 17.80
C LYS A 12 21.41 4.91 16.82
N LEU A 13 22.07 5.92 16.25
CA LEU A 13 21.46 6.77 15.24
C LEU A 13 21.00 5.94 14.02
N VAL A 14 21.83 5.00 13.57
CA VAL A 14 21.50 4.12 12.45
C VAL A 14 20.29 3.23 12.78
N GLN A 15 20.21 2.70 14.00
CA GLN A 15 19.06 1.92 14.45
C GLN A 15 17.79 2.78 14.51
N ASP A 16 17.84 3.97 15.11
CA ASP A 16 16.70 4.88 15.23
C ASP A 16 16.14 5.27 13.83
N ILE A 17 17.03 5.44 12.84
CA ILE A 17 16.67 5.68 11.44
C ILE A 17 15.87 4.51 10.85
N PHE A 18 16.31 3.27 11.06
CA PHE A 18 15.63 2.10 10.52
C PHE A 18 14.33 1.80 11.28
N ASP A 19 14.28 2.04 12.58
CA ASP A 19 13.07 1.93 13.39
C ASP A 19 12.01 2.92 12.88
N THR A 20 12.39 4.17 12.62
CA THR A 20 11.50 5.19 12.02
C THR A 20 10.97 4.75 10.66
N CYS A 21 11.80 4.10 9.82
CA CYS A 21 11.38 3.57 8.52
C CYS A 21 10.40 2.39 8.67
N GLY A 22 10.60 1.54 9.69
CA GLY A 22 9.68 0.47 10.06
C GLY A 22 8.33 1.03 10.54
N GLU A 23 8.37 2.04 11.41
CA GLU A 23 7.19 2.75 11.90
C GLU A 23 6.40 3.41 10.78
N LEU A 24 7.05 4.06 9.81
CA LEU A 24 6.38 4.61 8.63
C LEU A 24 5.64 3.51 7.84
N THR A 25 6.31 2.38 7.59
CA THR A 25 5.72 1.25 6.86
C THR A 25 4.49 0.69 7.58
N ARG A 26 4.57 0.61 8.92
CA ARG A 26 3.45 0.19 9.78
C ARG A 26 2.32 1.22 9.77
N ALA A 27 2.64 2.50 9.90
CA ALA A 27 1.68 3.60 9.92
C ALA A 27 0.86 3.68 8.62
N ILE A 28 1.47 3.39 7.47
CA ILE A 28 0.75 3.31 6.18
C ILE A 28 -0.33 2.23 6.21
N ARG A 29 -0.01 1.03 6.71
CA ARG A 29 -0.96 -0.08 6.83
C ARG A 29 -2.07 0.20 7.84
N GLU A 30 -1.74 0.85 8.95
CA GLU A 30 -2.68 1.20 10.03
C GLU A 30 -3.51 2.46 9.72
N CYS A 31 -3.12 3.25 8.72
CA CYS A 31 -3.83 4.47 8.34
C CYS A 31 -5.29 4.17 7.95
N PRO A 32 -6.29 4.86 8.53
CA PRO A 32 -7.70 4.58 8.27
C PRO A 32 -8.17 5.03 6.87
N VAL A 33 -7.31 5.71 6.11
CA VAL A 33 -7.56 6.07 4.71
C VAL A 33 -6.59 5.31 3.80
N PRO A 34 -7.00 4.96 2.56
CA PRO A 34 -6.08 4.41 1.57
C PRO A 34 -4.95 5.39 1.26
N VAL A 35 -3.73 4.87 1.17
CA VAL A 35 -2.49 5.59 0.83
C VAL A 35 -2.09 5.17 -0.58
N ILE A 36 -2.00 6.15 -1.48
CA ILE A 36 -1.70 5.93 -2.89
C ILE A 36 -0.30 6.48 -3.19
N ALA A 37 0.59 5.64 -3.71
CA ALA A 37 1.86 6.08 -4.26
C ALA A 37 1.67 6.55 -5.71
N ALA A 38 2.14 7.76 -6.01
CA ALA A 38 2.21 8.33 -7.35
C ALA A 38 3.68 8.44 -7.77
N ILE A 39 4.10 7.65 -8.75
CA ILE A 39 5.52 7.53 -9.13
C ILE A 39 5.75 8.10 -10.52
N ASP A 40 6.49 9.21 -10.58
CA ASP A 40 6.86 9.89 -11.82
C ASP A 40 8.38 9.97 -12.02
N GLY A 41 9.08 8.85 -11.87
CA GLY A 41 10.53 8.78 -11.93
C GLY A 41 11.12 7.57 -11.21
N VAL A 42 12.29 7.77 -10.61
CA VAL A 42 13.06 6.68 -9.98
C VAL A 42 12.62 6.47 -8.54
N ALA A 43 12.25 5.24 -8.19
CA ALA A 43 12.01 4.80 -6.82
C ALA A 43 13.07 3.76 -6.42
N ALA A 44 14.13 4.20 -5.74
CA ALA A 44 15.25 3.37 -5.34
C ALA A 44 15.33 3.18 -3.81
N ALA A 45 15.79 2.02 -3.36
CA ALA A 45 16.01 1.68 -1.95
C ALA A 45 14.77 1.99 -1.08
N ALA A 46 14.86 2.95 -0.14
CA ALA A 46 13.73 3.37 0.69
C ALA A 46 12.55 3.95 -0.11
N GLY A 47 12.80 4.53 -1.29
CA GLY A 47 11.75 4.93 -2.21
C GLY A 47 10.97 3.73 -2.74
N CYS A 48 11.66 2.63 -3.08
CA CYS A 48 11.00 1.38 -3.48
C CYS A 48 10.26 0.71 -2.32
N GLN A 49 10.80 0.80 -1.09
CA GLN A 49 10.12 0.37 0.13
C GLN A 49 8.78 1.11 0.31
N LEU A 50 8.78 2.43 0.14
CA LEU A 50 7.59 3.27 0.30
C LEU A 50 6.52 2.90 -0.73
N VAL A 51 6.91 2.72 -2.00
CA VAL A 51 6.00 2.26 -3.06
C VAL A 51 5.35 0.93 -2.69
N ALA A 52 6.17 -0.05 -2.28
CA ALA A 52 5.69 -1.38 -1.93
C ALA A 52 4.84 -1.40 -0.64
N ALA A 53 4.93 -0.36 0.20
CA ALA A 53 4.18 -0.25 1.45
C ALA A 53 2.78 0.37 1.27
N CYS A 54 2.58 1.20 0.25
CA CYS A 54 1.30 1.85 -0.06
C CYS A 54 0.22 0.82 -0.48
N ASP A 55 -1.05 1.17 -0.26
CA ASP A 55 -2.19 0.30 -0.62
C ASP A 55 -2.36 0.17 -2.14
N ILE A 56 -2.11 1.28 -2.85
CA ILE A 56 -2.21 1.38 -4.31
C ILE A 56 -0.97 2.12 -4.81
N ALA A 57 -0.42 1.69 -5.94
CA ALA A 57 0.68 2.39 -6.59
C ALA A 57 0.39 2.62 -8.08
N VAL A 58 0.54 3.86 -8.53
CA VAL A 58 0.36 4.27 -9.93
C VAL A 58 1.66 4.89 -10.41
N ALA A 59 2.18 4.44 -11.55
CA ALA A 59 3.44 4.93 -12.07
C ALA A 59 3.34 5.32 -13.54
N THR A 60 4.14 6.31 -13.95
CA THR A 60 4.32 6.62 -15.38
C THR A 60 5.27 5.64 -16.06
N LYS A 61 5.21 5.56 -17.41
CA LYS A 61 6.11 4.70 -18.21
C LYS A 61 7.59 4.99 -18.01
N LYS A 62 7.97 6.23 -17.67
CA LYS A 62 9.37 6.60 -17.41
C LYS A 62 9.86 6.15 -16.04
N SER A 63 8.99 5.62 -15.18
CA SER A 63 9.36 5.21 -13.83
C SER A 63 10.19 3.93 -13.81
N SER A 64 11.08 3.83 -12.82
CA SER A 64 11.90 2.65 -12.58
C SER A 64 12.06 2.39 -11.09
N PHE A 65 12.24 1.12 -10.73
CA PHE A 65 12.23 0.65 -9.36
C PHE A 65 13.48 -0.19 -9.08
N SER A 66 14.15 0.03 -7.96
CA SER A 66 15.36 -0.73 -7.61
C SER A 66 15.60 -0.86 -6.12
N THR A 67 16.32 -1.91 -5.75
CA THR A 67 16.89 -2.12 -4.42
C THR A 67 18.42 -2.27 -4.54
N PRO A 68 19.14 -1.16 -4.84
CA PRO A 68 20.53 -1.20 -5.32
C PRO A 68 21.57 -1.50 -4.24
N GLY A 69 21.15 -1.70 -2.98
CA GLY A 69 22.07 -1.84 -1.85
C GLY A 69 23.11 -2.95 -2.04
N ALA A 70 22.73 -4.06 -2.70
CA ALA A 70 23.65 -5.18 -2.95
C ALA A 70 24.88 -4.74 -3.76
N SER A 71 24.73 -3.75 -4.65
CA SER A 71 25.84 -3.20 -5.44
C SER A 71 26.87 -2.42 -4.59
N VAL A 72 26.51 -2.06 -3.35
CA VAL A 72 27.39 -1.38 -2.39
C VAL A 72 27.60 -2.21 -1.11
N GLY A 73 27.30 -3.50 -1.14
CA GLY A 73 27.52 -4.41 -0.01
C GLY A 73 26.45 -4.38 1.09
N ILE A 74 25.29 -3.75 0.84
CA ILE A 74 24.19 -3.65 1.82
C ILE A 74 22.98 -4.42 1.30
N PHE A 75 22.61 -5.53 1.94
CA PHE A 75 21.35 -6.18 1.58
C PHE A 75 20.16 -5.30 2.00
N CYS A 76 19.26 -4.99 1.06
CA CYS A 76 18.09 -4.14 1.32
C CYS A 76 17.00 -4.87 2.13
N SER A 77 17.32 -5.29 3.35
CA SER A 77 16.41 -6.04 4.24
C SER A 77 15.11 -5.28 4.52
N SER A 78 15.22 -3.99 4.90
CA SER A 78 14.05 -3.14 5.18
C SER A 78 13.15 -2.96 3.94
N PRO A 79 13.66 -2.57 2.76
CA PRO A 79 12.85 -2.56 1.54
C PRO A 79 12.31 -3.93 1.12
N GLY A 80 13.04 -5.01 1.42
CA GLY A 80 12.65 -6.37 1.07
C GLY A 80 11.38 -6.86 1.74
N VAL A 81 11.06 -6.35 2.95
CA VAL A 81 9.87 -6.76 3.72
C VAL A 81 8.56 -6.49 2.96
N PRO A 82 8.24 -5.24 2.57
CA PRO A 82 7.03 -4.97 1.79
C PRO A 82 7.16 -5.44 0.33
N LEU A 83 8.35 -5.38 -0.27
CA LEU A 83 8.56 -5.81 -1.66
C LEU A 83 8.15 -7.27 -1.89
N ILE A 84 8.63 -8.20 -1.07
CA ILE A 84 8.32 -9.63 -1.21
C ILE A 84 6.84 -9.94 -0.89
N ARG A 85 6.20 -9.13 -0.06
CA ARG A 85 4.79 -9.31 0.32
C ARG A 85 3.82 -8.81 -0.74
N ASN A 86 4.20 -7.80 -1.50
CA ASN A 86 3.31 -7.11 -2.44
C ASN A 86 3.69 -7.29 -3.92
N ALA A 87 4.89 -7.80 -4.22
CA ALA A 87 5.30 -8.18 -5.57
C ALA A 87 5.66 -9.67 -5.63
N ASN A 88 5.64 -10.23 -6.84
CA ASN A 88 5.99 -11.62 -7.02
C ASN A 88 7.44 -11.91 -6.55
N LEU A 89 7.66 -13.12 -6.02
CA LEU A 89 8.92 -13.49 -5.39
C LEU A 89 10.11 -13.43 -6.36
N LYS A 90 9.93 -13.78 -7.63
CA LYS A 90 11.02 -13.85 -8.60
C LYS A 90 11.53 -12.47 -9.02
N THR A 91 10.63 -11.51 -9.21
CA THR A 91 11.00 -10.12 -9.50
C THR A 91 11.66 -9.48 -8.28
N SER A 92 11.09 -9.72 -7.09
CA SER A 92 11.67 -9.25 -5.82
C SER A 92 13.08 -9.79 -5.61
N ALA A 93 13.28 -11.09 -5.82
CA ALA A 93 14.59 -11.73 -5.71
C ALA A 93 15.58 -11.18 -6.75
N TYR A 94 15.14 -10.96 -8.00
CA TYR A 94 15.98 -10.35 -9.03
C TYR A 94 16.48 -8.97 -8.57
N MET A 95 15.59 -8.10 -8.10
CA MET A 95 15.98 -6.77 -7.62
C MET A 95 16.92 -6.86 -6.41
N LEU A 96 16.55 -7.62 -5.36
CA LEU A 96 17.30 -7.70 -4.11
C LEU A 96 18.67 -8.37 -4.25
N LEU A 97 18.78 -9.41 -5.07
CA LEU A 97 20.03 -10.17 -5.21
C LEU A 97 20.98 -9.54 -6.24
N THR A 98 20.46 -8.88 -7.27
CA THR A 98 21.31 -8.31 -8.34
C THR A 98 21.54 -6.82 -8.19
N GLY A 99 20.71 -6.11 -7.41
CA GLY A 99 20.68 -4.65 -7.34
C GLY A 99 20.18 -3.97 -8.62
N LYS A 100 19.82 -4.72 -9.67
CA LYS A 100 19.40 -4.17 -10.95
C LYS A 100 17.98 -3.58 -10.88
N PRO A 101 17.71 -2.48 -11.58
CA PRO A 101 16.38 -1.90 -11.65
C PRO A 101 15.44 -2.74 -12.51
N ILE A 102 14.13 -2.57 -12.28
CA ILE A 102 13.07 -2.95 -13.21
C ILE A 102 12.35 -1.70 -13.72
N ASN A 103 11.80 -1.78 -14.94
CA ASN A 103 10.99 -0.71 -15.50
C ASN A 103 9.52 -0.79 -15.03
N ALA A 104 8.74 0.25 -15.30
CA ALA A 104 7.35 0.33 -14.87
C ALA A 104 6.44 -0.80 -15.42
N THR A 105 6.70 -1.30 -16.64
CA THR A 105 5.97 -2.45 -17.21
C THR A 105 6.23 -3.73 -16.41
N GLN A 106 7.49 -4.00 -16.08
CA GLN A 106 7.86 -5.15 -15.24
C GLN A 106 7.29 -4.99 -13.82
N ALA A 107 7.28 -3.77 -13.27
CA ALA A 107 6.68 -3.49 -11.98
C ALA A 107 5.18 -3.82 -11.97
N LEU A 108 4.43 -3.43 -13.03
CA LEU A 108 3.02 -3.76 -13.18
C LEU A 108 2.79 -5.27 -13.25
N GLN A 109 3.55 -5.97 -14.10
CA GLN A 109 3.46 -7.43 -14.23
C GLN A 109 3.80 -8.18 -12.94
N SER A 110 4.65 -7.58 -12.09
CA SER A 110 5.05 -8.18 -10.83
C SER A 110 4.04 -7.98 -9.70
N GLY A 111 3.09 -7.06 -9.83
CA GLY A 111 2.19 -6.63 -8.76
C GLY A 111 2.73 -5.48 -7.90
N LEU A 112 3.98 -5.05 -8.10
CA LEU A 112 4.58 -3.92 -7.36
C LEU A 112 3.83 -2.60 -7.56
N ILE A 113 3.23 -2.40 -8.74
CA ILE A 113 2.32 -1.27 -9.00
C ILE A 113 0.97 -1.78 -9.50
N SER A 114 -0.08 -1.04 -9.19
CA SER A 114 -1.46 -1.35 -9.55
C SER A 114 -1.83 -0.85 -10.95
N ARG A 115 -1.23 0.27 -11.39
CA ARG A 115 -1.56 0.95 -12.64
C ARG A 115 -0.32 1.57 -13.28
N LEU A 116 -0.28 1.53 -14.61
CA LEU A 116 0.75 2.13 -15.45
C LEU A 116 0.11 3.20 -16.34
N THR A 117 0.67 4.41 -16.35
CA THR A 117 0.18 5.53 -17.15
C THR A 117 1.24 6.00 -18.14
N GLU A 118 0.82 6.63 -19.23
CA GLU A 118 1.73 7.08 -20.30
C GLU A 118 2.69 8.18 -19.82
N ASP A 119 2.17 9.17 -19.11
CA ASP A 119 2.90 10.38 -18.69
C ASP A 119 2.32 10.95 -17.39
N THR A 120 2.92 12.04 -16.91
CA THR A 120 2.53 12.73 -15.67
C THR A 120 1.07 13.22 -15.70
N LYS A 121 0.56 13.67 -16.85
CA LYS A 121 -0.84 14.13 -16.95
C LYS A 121 -1.82 12.96 -16.87
N ALA A 122 -1.45 11.82 -17.45
CA ALA A 122 -2.22 10.60 -17.33
C ALA A 122 -2.17 10.04 -15.90
N LEU A 123 -1.04 10.18 -15.20
CA LEU A 123 -0.92 9.87 -13.78
C LEU A 123 -1.93 10.69 -12.95
N GLU A 124 -1.98 12.01 -13.12
CA GLU A 124 -2.93 12.88 -12.40
C GLU A 124 -4.39 12.46 -12.62
N ARG A 125 -4.77 12.14 -13.87
CA ARG A 125 -6.14 11.68 -14.18
C ARG A 125 -6.46 10.34 -13.51
N GLU A 126 -5.54 9.38 -13.56
CA GLU A 126 -5.74 8.07 -12.90
C GLU A 126 -5.89 8.23 -11.38
N LEU A 127 -5.08 9.11 -10.77
CA LEU A 127 -5.20 9.42 -9.34
C LEU A 127 -6.56 10.04 -9.00
N ASP A 128 -7.05 10.98 -9.80
CA ASP A 128 -8.38 11.57 -9.63
C ASP A 128 -9.49 10.53 -9.74
N GLU A 129 -9.39 9.60 -10.69
CA GLU A 129 -10.35 8.51 -10.87
C GLU A 129 -10.37 7.57 -9.67
N ILE A 130 -9.20 7.14 -9.19
CA ILE A 130 -9.08 6.30 -7.99
C ILE A 130 -9.62 7.03 -6.76
N CYS A 131 -9.26 8.30 -6.55
CA CYS A 131 -9.74 9.10 -5.43
C CYS A 131 -11.27 9.26 -5.46
N LYS A 132 -11.85 9.58 -6.62
CA LYS A 132 -13.32 9.65 -6.79
C LYS A 132 -13.97 8.31 -6.49
N ALA A 133 -13.38 7.21 -6.98
CA ALA A 133 -13.90 5.87 -6.72
C ALA A 133 -13.91 5.52 -5.23
N ILE A 134 -12.92 5.97 -4.46
CA ILE A 134 -12.83 5.78 -2.99
C ILE A 134 -13.80 6.71 -2.25
N ILE A 135 -13.83 8.01 -2.59
CA ILE A 135 -14.63 9.04 -1.90
C ILE A 135 -16.13 8.79 -2.06
N ASP A 136 -16.54 8.16 -3.16
CA ASP A 136 -17.94 7.79 -3.40
C ASP A 136 -18.45 6.68 -2.44
N LYS A 137 -17.63 6.19 -1.51
CA LYS A 137 -17.93 5.08 -0.58
C LYS A 137 -17.87 5.59 0.86
N PRO A 138 -18.60 4.96 1.80
CA PRO A 138 -18.54 5.37 3.21
C PRO A 138 -17.13 5.26 3.79
N LYS A 139 -16.66 6.35 4.41
CA LYS A 139 -15.31 6.41 5.03
C LYS A 139 -15.12 5.31 6.08
N GLY A 140 -16.13 5.10 6.92
CA GLY A 140 -16.09 4.07 7.96
C GLY A 140 -15.96 2.66 7.41
N VAL A 141 -16.62 2.36 6.28
CA VAL A 141 -16.57 1.06 5.61
C VAL A 141 -15.19 0.82 4.98
N ILE A 142 -14.62 1.84 4.30
CA ILE A 142 -13.27 1.74 3.71
C ILE A 142 -12.21 1.54 4.80
N ALA A 143 -12.27 2.33 5.88
CA ALA A 143 -11.32 2.21 6.99
C ALA A 143 -11.35 0.82 7.63
N MET A 144 -12.56 0.30 7.89
CA MET A 144 -12.77 -1.03 8.45
C MET A 144 -12.27 -2.12 7.48
N GLY A 145 -12.61 -2.00 6.19
CA GLY A 145 -12.22 -2.96 5.16
C GLY A 145 -10.70 -3.04 4.99
N LYS A 146 -10.02 -1.88 4.89
CA LYS A 146 -8.55 -1.81 4.84
C LYS A 146 -7.91 -2.46 6.07
N LYS A 147 -8.42 -2.16 7.27
CA LYS A 147 -7.91 -2.77 8.51
C LYS A 147 -8.00 -4.30 8.43
N PHE A 148 -9.16 -4.84 8.07
CA PHE A 148 -9.34 -6.30 7.97
C PHE A 148 -8.50 -6.93 6.86
N MET A 149 -8.35 -6.25 5.71
CA MET A 149 -7.50 -6.70 4.61
C MET A 149 -6.07 -7.00 5.06
N TYR A 150 -5.47 -6.11 5.86
CA TYR A 150 -4.13 -6.34 6.40
C TYR A 150 -4.10 -7.29 7.59
N GLU A 151 -5.12 -7.24 8.45
CA GLU A 151 -5.23 -8.14 9.62
C GLU A 151 -5.23 -9.60 9.18
N GLN A 152 -6.02 -9.97 8.16
CA GLN A 152 -6.12 -11.36 7.72
C GLN A 152 -4.81 -11.91 7.12
N LEU A 153 -3.96 -11.07 6.54
CA LEU A 153 -2.69 -11.50 5.95
C LEU A 153 -1.69 -11.99 7.02
N GLU A 154 -1.88 -11.57 8.26
CA GLU A 154 -1.04 -11.94 9.40
C GLU A 154 -1.61 -13.11 10.20
N MET A 155 -2.83 -13.55 9.87
CA MET A 155 -3.45 -14.69 10.53
C MET A 155 -2.82 -16.00 10.06
N ARG A 156 -2.53 -16.88 11.02
CA ARG A 156 -1.86 -18.15 10.74
C ARG A 156 -2.79 -19.17 10.09
N SER A 157 -4.09 -19.09 10.39
CA SER A 157 -5.08 -20.05 9.93
C SER A 157 -6.08 -19.37 8.98
N TYR A 158 -6.25 -19.98 7.81
CA TYR A 158 -7.33 -19.60 6.88
C TYR A 158 -8.70 -19.72 7.55
N HIS A 159 -8.89 -20.71 8.42
CA HIS A 159 -10.14 -20.88 9.15
C HIS A 159 -10.39 -19.72 10.14
N GLU A 160 -9.36 -19.30 10.89
CA GLU A 160 -9.46 -18.13 11.77
C GLU A 160 -9.79 -16.85 10.99
N ALA A 161 -9.16 -16.68 9.82
CA ALA A 161 -9.45 -15.55 8.93
C ALA A 161 -10.91 -15.54 8.44
N LEU A 162 -11.49 -16.70 8.13
CA LEU A 162 -12.89 -16.81 7.74
C LEU A 162 -13.86 -16.50 8.88
N VAL A 163 -13.58 -17.01 10.09
CA VAL A 163 -14.39 -16.71 11.28
C VAL A 163 -14.36 -15.20 11.55
N ARG A 164 -13.16 -14.62 11.56
CA ARG A 164 -12.98 -13.18 11.74
C ARG A 164 -13.69 -12.37 10.65
N ALA A 165 -13.64 -12.81 9.39
CA ALA A 165 -14.34 -12.15 8.28
C ALA A 165 -15.85 -12.06 8.55
N GLY A 166 -16.45 -13.15 9.03
CA GLY A 166 -17.86 -13.18 9.41
C GLY A 166 -18.19 -12.14 10.47
N ASP A 167 -17.38 -12.06 11.54
CA ASP A 167 -17.56 -11.06 12.60
C ASP A 167 -17.43 -9.63 12.07
N VAL A 168 -16.42 -9.37 11.21
CA VAL A 168 -16.24 -8.07 10.56
C VAL A 168 -17.46 -7.69 9.74
N MET A 169 -18.01 -8.62 8.94
CA MET A 169 -19.19 -8.37 8.11
C MET A 169 -20.42 -8.06 8.97
N VAL A 170 -20.67 -8.82 10.05
CA VAL A 170 -21.77 -8.55 10.98
C VAL A 170 -21.62 -7.17 11.65
N GLN A 171 -20.39 -6.78 12.00
CA GLN A 171 -20.12 -5.44 12.56
C GLN A 171 -20.31 -4.33 11.52
N ASN A 172 -19.98 -4.58 10.25
CA ASN A 172 -20.17 -3.64 9.16
C ASN A 172 -21.65 -3.31 8.94
N LEU A 173 -22.54 -4.32 9.05
CA LEU A 173 -24.00 -4.14 8.90
C LEU A 173 -24.62 -3.20 9.95
N LYS A 174 -23.91 -2.93 11.05
CA LYS A 174 -24.37 -2.00 12.10
C LYS A 174 -24.10 -0.54 11.78
N TYR A 175 -23.28 -0.24 10.77
CA TYR A 175 -22.93 1.13 10.40
C TYR A 175 -24.14 1.82 9.77
N LYS A 176 -24.40 3.07 10.16
CA LYS A 176 -25.47 3.89 9.58
C LYS A 176 -25.37 3.98 8.07
N ASP A 177 -24.16 4.28 7.58
CA ASP A 177 -23.89 4.37 6.14
C ASP A 177 -24.08 3.02 5.43
N THR A 178 -23.78 1.88 6.07
CA THR A 178 -24.03 0.57 5.46
C THR A 178 -25.53 0.32 5.26
N LYS A 179 -26.36 0.69 6.25
CA LYS A 179 -27.82 0.57 6.14
C LYS A 179 -28.39 1.47 5.05
N GLU A 180 -27.97 2.74 5.01
CA GLU A 180 -28.32 3.68 3.94
C GLU A 180 -27.95 3.13 2.56
N GLY A 181 -26.74 2.58 2.42
CA GLY A 181 -26.27 2.01 1.16
C GLY A 181 -27.14 0.85 0.67
N MET A 182 -27.49 -0.06 1.57
CA MET A 182 -28.38 -1.18 1.27
C MET A 182 -29.79 -0.70 0.89
N GLU A 183 -30.35 0.25 1.64
CA GLU A 183 -31.67 0.81 1.38
C GLU A 183 -31.73 1.58 0.06
N ALA A 184 -30.76 2.44 -0.21
CA ALA A 184 -30.64 3.19 -1.45
C ALA A 184 -30.51 2.26 -2.66
N PHE A 185 -29.70 1.20 -2.54
CA PHE A 185 -29.56 0.19 -3.60
C PHE A 185 -30.89 -0.51 -3.90
N LEU A 186 -31.62 -0.98 -2.88
CA LEU A 186 -32.93 -1.61 -3.04
C LEU A 186 -33.96 -0.66 -3.68
N LYS A 187 -33.88 0.64 -3.35
CA LYS A 187 -34.75 1.68 -3.90
C LYS A 187 -34.27 2.26 -5.23
N LYS A 188 -33.15 1.79 -5.79
CA LYS A 188 -32.49 2.34 -7.00
C LYS A 188 -32.25 3.86 -6.92
N LYS A 189 -31.87 4.34 -5.74
CA LYS A 189 -31.52 5.74 -5.48
C LYS A 189 -30.03 5.88 -5.20
N LYS A 190 -29.52 7.11 -5.31
CA LYS A 190 -28.18 7.42 -4.83
C LYS A 190 -28.18 7.45 -3.30
N PRO A 191 -27.23 6.78 -2.64
CA PRO A 191 -27.10 6.83 -1.19
C PRO A 191 -26.62 8.20 -0.71
N ASN A 192 -27.02 8.58 0.49
CA ASN A 192 -26.55 9.78 1.18
C ASN A 192 -25.62 9.43 2.35
N TRP A 193 -24.32 9.38 2.09
CA TRP A 193 -23.32 9.02 3.09
C TRP A 193 -23.10 10.12 4.12
N THR A 194 -23.09 9.74 5.40
CA THR A 194 -22.65 10.63 6.49
C THR A 194 -21.13 10.68 6.63
N HIS A 195 -20.43 9.68 6.08
CA HIS A 195 -18.98 9.46 6.21
C HIS A 195 -18.49 9.35 7.67
N THR A 196 -19.38 8.98 8.58
CA THR A 196 -19.08 8.77 10.01
C THR A 196 -18.64 7.33 10.28
N HIS A 197 -18.15 7.09 11.51
CA HIS A 197 -17.88 5.73 12.02
C HIS A 197 -19.02 5.23 12.92
N ASP A 198 -20.17 5.89 12.89
CA ASP A 198 -21.30 5.62 13.78
C ASP A 198 -21.93 4.27 13.49
N LYS A 199 -22.24 3.56 14.57
CA LYS A 199 -23.07 2.35 14.58
C LYS A 199 -24.37 2.66 15.29
N ASP A 200 -25.45 2.00 14.86
CA ASP A 200 -26.71 1.95 15.61
C ASP A 200 -26.71 0.84 16.67
#